data_AF-A0A317HG48-F1
#
_entry.id   AF-A0A317HG48-F1
#
_cell.length_a   1.000
_cell.length_b   1.000
_cell.length_c   1.000
_cell.angle_alpha   90.00
_cell.angle_beta   90.00
_cell.angle_gamma   90.00
#
_symmetry.space_group_name_H-M   'P 1'
#
loop_
_entity.id
_entity.type
_entity.pdbx_description
1 polymer ?
#
loop_
_entity_poly.entity_id
_entity_poly.type
_entity_poly.pdbx_seq_one_letter_code
_entity_poly.pdbx_strand_id
1 'polypeptide(L)'
;VDFKNTVVIMTSNLGSQFLADQSIESETIPEGVRRQVLDALRTHFRPEFLNRIDEIIFFHPLSREHMKKIIDIQVRGLMRRLAERKINVQLTDAAKEQLVREGYDPSYGARPLKRTIQRRVLDPLAMHVLEGDFVEGDTVTVDAGGEGLRFEKREPVRA
;
A
#
# COMPACT_ATOMS: atom_id res chain seq x y z
N VAL A 1 6.70 -1.70 -37.16
CA VAL A 1 6.49 -2.17 -35.77
C VAL A 1 5.06 -2.65 -35.67
N ASP A 2 4.81 -3.84 -35.11
CA ASP A 2 3.48 -4.46 -34.98
C ASP A 2 3.09 -4.55 -33.50
N PHE A 3 1.86 -4.14 -33.15
CA PHE A 3 1.31 -4.10 -31.79
C PHE A 3 0.13 -5.08 -31.59
N LYS A 4 -0.11 -6.00 -32.54
CA LYS A 4 -1.25 -6.94 -32.48
C LYS A 4 -1.30 -7.79 -31.21
N ASN A 5 -0.15 -8.12 -30.62
CA ASN A 5 -0.04 -8.92 -29.40
C ASN A 5 0.47 -8.06 -28.23
N THR A 6 -0.10 -6.87 -28.05
CA THR A 6 0.31 -5.94 -26.98
C THR A 6 -0.92 -5.37 -26.27
N VAL A 7 -0.88 -5.35 -24.94
CA VAL A 7 -1.85 -4.62 -24.13
C VAL A 7 -1.30 -3.22 -23.88
N VAL A 8 -2.02 -2.19 -24.31
CA VAL A 8 -1.64 -0.80 -24.08
C VAL A 8 -2.39 -0.28 -22.86
N ILE A 9 -1.66 0.04 -21.80
CA ILE A 9 -2.21 0.66 -20.59
C ILE A 9 -1.81 2.13 -20.58
N MET A 10 -2.80 3.00 -20.42
CA MET A 10 -2.60 4.44 -20.28
C MET A 10 -3.20 4.89 -18.95
N THR A 11 -2.49 5.78 -18.27
CA THR A 11 -2.93 6.33 -16.98
C THR A 11 -2.99 7.84 -17.07
N SER A 12 -4.03 8.44 -16.51
CA SER A 12 -4.19 9.89 -16.41
C SER A 12 -4.66 10.25 -15.00
N ASN A 13 -4.26 11.44 -14.54
CA ASN A 13 -4.77 12.04 -13.31
C ASN A 13 -5.94 13.02 -13.57
N LEU A 14 -6.42 13.13 -14.80
CA LEU A 14 -7.56 14.00 -15.12
C LEU A 14 -8.81 13.57 -14.33
N GLY A 15 -9.42 14.54 -13.65
CA GLY A 15 -10.60 14.32 -12.83
C GLY A 15 -10.31 13.64 -11.48
N SER A 16 -9.03 13.48 -11.08
CA SER A 16 -8.68 12.88 -9.79
C SER A 16 -9.24 13.66 -8.60
N GLN A 17 -9.43 14.98 -8.75
CA GLN A 17 -10.04 15.83 -7.73
C GLN A 17 -11.46 15.39 -7.37
N PHE A 18 -12.27 14.95 -8.35
CA PHE A 18 -13.64 14.49 -8.11
C PHE A 18 -13.67 13.12 -7.41
N LEU A 19 -12.59 12.36 -7.53
CA LEU A 19 -12.41 11.07 -6.86
C LEU A 19 -11.83 11.23 -5.45
N ALA A 20 -11.01 12.26 -5.21
CA ALA A 20 -10.34 12.52 -3.94
C ALA A 20 -11.31 12.98 -2.83
N ASP A 21 -12.41 13.64 -3.20
CA ASP A 21 -13.44 14.10 -2.26
C ASP A 21 -14.29 12.96 -1.68
N GLN A 22 -14.08 11.72 -2.14
CA GLN A 22 -14.80 10.56 -1.60
C GLN A 22 -14.17 10.04 -0.32
N SER A 23 -15.03 9.62 0.61
CA SER A 23 -14.57 9.05 1.88
C SER A 23 -13.80 7.75 1.62
N ILE A 24 -12.73 7.55 2.39
CA ILE A 24 -11.88 6.35 2.43
C ILE A 24 -12.71 5.08 2.77
N GLU A 25 -13.94 5.26 3.24
CA GLU A 25 -14.85 4.20 3.67
C GLU A 25 -15.72 3.64 2.53
N SER A 26 -15.86 4.36 1.42
CA SER A 26 -16.64 3.91 0.26
C SER A 26 -15.72 3.44 -0.86
N GLU A 27 -15.81 2.15 -1.20
CA GLU A 27 -15.10 1.58 -2.36
C GLU A 27 -15.85 1.82 -3.68
N THR A 28 -17.08 2.34 -3.62
CA THR A 28 -17.91 2.62 -4.78
C THR A 28 -17.82 4.07 -5.20
N ILE A 29 -17.53 4.30 -6.49
CA ILE A 29 -17.56 5.62 -7.11
C ILE A 29 -18.99 5.93 -7.59
N PRO A 30 -19.66 6.97 -7.05
CA PRO A 30 -20.99 7.40 -7.49
C PRO A 30 -21.03 7.71 -8.99
N GLU A 31 -22.17 7.45 -9.62
CA GLU A 31 -22.36 7.69 -11.05
C GLU A 31 -22.13 9.16 -11.44
N GLY A 32 -22.56 10.10 -10.58
CA GLY A 32 -22.33 11.53 -10.78
C GLY A 32 -20.85 11.90 -10.88
N VAL A 33 -20.00 11.30 -10.04
CA VAL A 33 -18.55 11.51 -10.07
C VAL A 33 -17.95 10.91 -11.35
N ARG A 34 -18.38 9.70 -11.75
CA ARG A 34 -17.94 9.08 -13.02
C ARG A 34 -18.22 10.00 -14.20
N ARG A 35 -19.41 10.61 -14.23
CA ARG A 35 -19.78 11.55 -15.30
C ARG A 35 -18.87 12.77 -15.34
N GLN A 36 -18.56 13.37 -14.19
CA GLN A 36 -17.63 14.50 -14.10
C GLN A 36 -16.24 14.16 -14.64
N VAL A 37 -15.72 12.98 -14.32
CA VAL A 37 -14.42 12.53 -14.84
C VAL A 37 -14.48 12.29 -16.36
N LEU A 38 -15.55 11.68 -16.88
CA LEU A 38 -15.74 11.47 -18.33
C LEU A 38 -15.85 12.80 -19.10
N ASP A 39 -16.53 13.79 -18.53
CA ASP A 39 -16.64 15.12 -19.13
C ASP A 39 -15.28 15.85 -19.15
N ALA A 40 -14.47 15.69 -18.10
CA ALA A 40 -13.09 16.19 -18.07
C ALA A 40 -12.21 15.52 -19.13
N LEU A 41 -12.34 14.20 -19.33
CA LEU A 41 -11.63 13.46 -20.39
C LEU A 41 -12.04 13.95 -21.79
N ARG A 42 -13.34 14.15 -22.04
CA ARG A 42 -13.85 14.66 -23.33
C ARG A 42 -13.42 16.09 -23.63
N THR A 43 -13.23 16.90 -22.59
CA THR A 43 -12.73 18.28 -22.73
C THR A 43 -11.25 18.29 -23.11
N HIS A 44 -10.47 17.33 -22.60
CA HIS A 44 -9.03 17.29 -22.81
C HIS A 44 -8.60 16.49 -24.05
N PHE A 45 -9.26 15.37 -24.33
CA PHE A 45 -8.92 14.47 -25.42
C PHE A 45 -9.93 14.56 -26.56
N ARG A 46 -9.43 14.45 -27.79
CA ARG A 46 -10.28 14.45 -28.97
C ARG A 46 -11.12 13.16 -29.05
N PRO A 47 -12.36 13.21 -29.58
CA PRO A 47 -13.22 12.04 -29.69
C PRO A 47 -12.58 10.87 -30.44
N GLU A 48 -11.76 11.13 -31.46
CA GLU A 48 -11.10 10.09 -32.25
C GLU A 48 -10.12 9.25 -31.42
N PHE A 49 -9.47 9.87 -30.42
CA PHE A 49 -8.60 9.15 -29.49
C PHE A 49 -9.41 8.31 -28.52
N LEU A 50 -10.47 8.88 -27.92
CA LEU A 50 -11.34 8.17 -26.98
C LEU A 50 -12.03 6.96 -27.64
N ASN A 51 -12.40 7.09 -28.91
CA ASN A 51 -12.99 5.99 -29.70
C ASN A 51 -12.00 4.85 -30.02
N ARG A 52 -10.71 4.99 -29.65
CA ARG A 52 -9.68 3.93 -29.74
C ARG A 52 -9.36 3.28 -28.40
N ILE A 53 -10.06 3.68 -27.35
CA ILE A 53 -9.94 3.08 -26.02
C ILE A 53 -11.08 2.08 -25.87
N ASP A 54 -10.74 0.80 -25.67
CA ASP A 54 -11.74 -0.24 -25.46
C ASP A 54 -12.47 -0.07 -24.13
N GLU A 55 -11.72 0.20 -23.05
CA GLU A 55 -12.29 0.38 -21.71
C GLU A 55 -11.63 1.51 -20.92
N ILE A 56 -12.44 2.24 -20.15
CA ILE A 56 -11.98 3.26 -19.20
C ILE A 56 -12.22 2.72 -17.78
N ILE A 57 -11.12 2.42 -17.09
CA ILE A 57 -11.14 1.92 -15.71
C ILE A 57 -10.93 3.06 -14.73
N PHE A 58 -11.85 3.19 -13.77
CA PHE A 58 -11.74 4.17 -12.68
C PHE A 58 -11.13 3.50 -11.46
N PHE A 59 -10.06 4.10 -10.93
CA PHE A 59 -9.46 3.67 -9.67
C PHE A 59 -10.18 4.37 -8.52
N HIS A 60 -10.80 3.59 -7.64
CA HIS A 60 -11.36 4.12 -6.40
C HIS A 60 -10.23 4.49 -5.41
N PRO A 61 -10.50 5.40 -4.47
CA PRO A 61 -9.58 5.66 -3.36
C PRO A 61 -9.24 4.38 -2.59
N LEU A 62 -8.08 4.41 -1.95
CA LEU A 62 -7.61 3.30 -1.14
C LEU A 62 -8.22 3.37 0.26
N SER A 63 -9.01 2.35 0.62
CA SER A 63 -9.55 2.20 1.97
C SER A 63 -8.44 1.89 2.99
N ARG A 64 -8.72 2.09 4.29
CA ARG A 64 -7.78 1.72 5.37
C ARG A 64 -7.40 0.25 5.31
N GLU A 65 -8.37 -0.61 4.99
CA GLU A 65 -8.15 -2.05 4.84
C GLU A 65 -7.27 -2.37 3.61
N HIS A 66 -7.42 -1.64 2.51
CA HIS A 66 -6.47 -1.72 1.40
C HIS A 66 -5.06 -1.32 1.85
N MET A 67 -4.91 -0.30 2.70
CA MET A 67 -3.61 0.12 3.22
C MET A 67 -2.95 -0.94 4.09
N LYS A 68 -3.69 -1.61 4.97
CA LYS A 68 -3.18 -2.75 5.75
C LYS A 68 -2.69 -3.88 4.85
N LYS A 69 -3.45 -4.23 3.80
CA LYS A 69 -3.04 -5.24 2.82
C LYS A 69 -1.79 -4.82 2.03
N ILE A 70 -1.67 -3.53 1.68
CA ILE A 70 -0.44 -3.02 1.03
C ILE A 70 0.74 -3.14 1.98
N ILE A 71 0.59 -2.83 3.28
CA ILE A 71 1.66 -3.04 4.27
C ILE A 71 2.12 -4.50 4.24
N ASP A 72 1.19 -5.46 4.27
CA ASP A 72 1.50 -6.89 4.23
C ASP A 72 2.26 -7.29 2.96
N ILE A 73 1.89 -6.76 1.80
CA ILE A 73 2.58 -7.01 0.53
C ILE A 73 4.00 -6.44 0.58
N GLN A 74 4.18 -5.22 1.09
CA GLN A 74 5.49 -4.54 1.14
C GLN A 74 6.46 -5.25 2.10
N VAL A 75 5.99 -5.73 3.26
CA VAL A 75 6.84 -6.42 4.24
C VAL A 75 7.12 -7.88 3.89
N ARG A 76 6.30 -8.50 3.02
CA ARG A 76 6.44 -9.92 2.64
C ARG A 76 7.84 -10.27 2.13
N GLY A 77 8.45 -9.37 1.35
CA GLY A 77 9.80 -9.59 0.81
C GLY A 77 10.86 -9.67 1.92
N LEU A 78 10.75 -8.82 2.94
CA LEU A 78 11.62 -8.83 4.12
C LEU A 78 11.38 -10.10 4.95
N MET A 79 10.11 -10.41 5.25
CA MET A 79 9.74 -11.59 6.03
C MET A 79 10.29 -12.86 5.41
N ARG A 80 10.26 -12.98 4.08
CA ARG A 80 10.84 -14.14 3.37
C ARG A 80 12.35 -14.25 3.60
N ARG A 81 13.09 -13.15 3.49
CA ARG A 81 14.56 -13.14 3.70
C ARG A 81 14.94 -13.46 5.14
N LEU A 82 14.14 -13.03 6.11
CA LEU A 82 14.37 -13.35 7.53
C LEU A 82 14.00 -14.79 7.85
N ALA A 83 12.95 -15.32 7.22
CA ALA A 83 12.57 -16.72 7.34
C ALA A 83 13.66 -17.67 6.81
N GLU A 84 14.44 -17.28 5.79
CA GLU A 84 15.63 -18.03 5.34
C GLU A 84 16.70 -18.15 6.44
N ARG A 85 16.72 -17.21 7.40
CA ARG A 85 17.56 -17.23 8.61
C ARG A 85 16.81 -17.79 9.84
N LYS A 86 15.65 -18.42 9.62
CA LYS A 86 14.70 -18.91 10.63
C LYS A 86 14.23 -17.86 11.64
N ILE A 87 14.22 -16.60 11.25
CA ILE A 87 13.64 -15.51 12.05
C ILE A 87 12.25 -15.22 11.50
N ASN A 88 11.22 -15.46 12.30
CA ASN A 88 9.84 -15.15 11.93
C ASN A 88 9.47 -13.75 12.38
N VAL A 89 8.69 -13.02 11.58
CA VAL A 89 8.29 -11.65 11.90
C VAL A 89 6.82 -11.49 11.63
N GLN A 90 6.09 -10.91 12.58
CA GLN A 90 4.64 -10.68 12.49
C GLN A 90 4.34 -9.25 12.90
N LEU A 91 3.53 -8.55 12.11
CA LEU A 91 3.02 -7.22 12.46
C LEU A 91 1.61 -7.37 13.04
N THR A 92 1.37 -6.77 14.20
CA THR A 92 0.01 -6.69 14.76
C THR A 92 -0.85 -5.72 13.95
N ASP A 93 -2.18 -5.86 14.06
CA ASP A 93 -3.10 -4.91 13.43
C ASP A 93 -2.93 -3.49 13.98
N ALA A 94 -2.55 -3.34 15.25
CA ALA A 94 -2.27 -2.04 15.85
C ALA A 94 -1.02 -1.39 15.21
N ALA A 95 0.05 -2.15 14.98
CA ALA A 95 1.22 -1.67 14.26
C ALA A 95 0.87 -1.24 12.83
N LYS A 96 0.06 -2.04 12.12
CA LYS A 96 -0.42 -1.68 10.78
C LYS A 96 -1.23 -0.39 10.80
N GLU A 97 -2.16 -0.22 11.74
CA GLU A 97 -2.96 1.01 11.87
C GLU A 97 -2.09 2.24 12.16
N GLN A 98 -1.06 2.10 12.98
CA GLN A 98 -0.09 3.17 13.21
C GLN A 98 0.68 3.53 11.93
N LEU A 99 1.14 2.53 11.17
CA LEU A 99 1.80 2.75 9.88
C LEU A 99 0.88 3.41 8.84
N VAL A 100 -0.41 3.05 8.80
CA VAL A 100 -1.39 3.71 7.94
C VAL A 100 -1.55 5.18 8.34
N ARG A 101 -1.68 5.48 9.63
CA ARG A 101 -1.80 6.87 10.11
C ARG A 101 -0.58 7.72 9.76
N GLU A 102 0.63 7.17 9.85
CA GLU A 102 1.87 7.89 9.52
C GLU A 102 2.20 7.93 8.01
N GLY A 103 1.71 6.96 7.24
CA GLY A 103 2.10 6.72 5.85
C GLY A 103 1.04 7.05 4.80
N TYR A 104 -0.17 7.44 5.23
CA TYR A 104 -1.25 7.83 4.34
C TYR A 104 -1.32 9.35 4.15
N ASP A 105 -1.35 9.77 2.90
CA ASP A 105 -1.62 11.16 2.52
C ASP A 105 -2.75 11.15 1.47
N PRO A 106 -3.86 11.87 1.67
CA PRO A 106 -4.97 11.90 0.71
C PRO A 106 -4.57 12.36 -0.71
N SER A 107 -3.59 13.26 -0.82
CA SER A 107 -3.13 13.81 -2.11
C SER A 107 -2.12 12.87 -2.78
N TYR A 108 -1.32 12.15 -2.00
CA TYR A 108 -0.26 11.27 -2.51
C TYR A 108 -0.60 9.77 -2.43
N GLY A 109 -1.76 9.41 -1.90
CA GLY A 109 -2.20 8.03 -1.67
C GLY A 109 -1.23 7.24 -0.79
N ALA A 110 -1.03 5.97 -1.13
CA ALA A 110 -0.09 5.07 -0.41
C ALA A 110 1.40 5.34 -0.72
N ARG A 111 1.75 6.37 -1.51
CA ARG A 111 3.16 6.60 -1.91
C ARG A 111 4.10 6.80 -0.71
N PRO A 112 3.74 7.58 0.34
CA PRO A 112 4.60 7.73 1.51
C PRO A 112 4.74 6.43 2.32
N LEU A 113 3.72 5.55 2.26
CA LEU A 113 3.64 4.33 3.05
C LEU A 113 4.89 3.44 2.89
N LYS A 114 5.38 3.25 1.66
CA LYS A 114 6.60 2.46 1.41
C LYS A 114 7.82 3.01 2.17
N ARG A 115 7.95 4.34 2.27
CA ARG A 115 9.05 4.98 3.00
C ARG A 115 8.84 4.92 4.52
N THR A 116 7.59 4.93 4.98
CA THR A 116 7.23 4.79 6.39
C THR A 116 7.52 3.38 6.89
N ILE A 117 6.85 2.35 6.34
CA ILE A 117 7.54 1.22 5.69
C ILE A 117 8.97 0.91 6.14
N GLN A 118 9.87 1.29 5.23
CA GLN A 118 11.31 1.17 5.36
C GLN A 118 11.83 1.68 6.71
N ARG A 119 11.53 2.95 7.04
CA ARG A 119 12.12 3.62 8.21
C ARG A 119 11.65 3.09 9.56
N ARG A 120 10.39 2.65 9.65
CA ARG A 120 9.75 2.25 10.90
C ARG A 120 9.84 0.76 11.16
N VAL A 121 9.94 -0.06 10.11
CA VAL A 121 9.93 -1.52 10.22
C VAL A 121 11.25 -2.12 9.76
N LEU A 122 11.65 -1.87 8.51
CA LEU A 122 12.78 -2.58 7.90
C LEU A 122 14.11 -2.16 8.52
N ASP A 123 14.36 -0.86 8.64
CA ASP A 123 15.63 -0.34 9.15
C ASP A 123 15.87 -0.75 10.62
N PRO A 124 14.91 -0.60 11.55
CA PRO A 124 15.10 -1.03 12.93
C PRO A 124 15.24 -2.54 13.07
N LEU A 125 14.45 -3.31 12.34
CA LEU A 125 14.52 -4.77 12.39
C LEU A 125 15.87 -5.29 11.85
N ALA A 126 16.40 -4.65 10.80
CA ALA A 126 17.73 -4.97 10.29
C ALA A 126 18.81 -4.69 11.34
N MET A 127 18.73 -3.56 12.05
CA MET A 127 19.67 -3.24 13.13
C MET A 127 19.60 -4.26 14.27
N HIS A 128 18.41 -4.58 14.78
CA HIS A 128 18.26 -5.59 15.84
C HIS A 128 18.82 -6.97 15.44
N VAL A 129 18.66 -7.37 14.17
CA VAL A 129 19.25 -8.62 13.66
C VAL A 129 20.79 -8.53 13.59
N LEU A 130 21.34 -7.38 13.21
CA LEU A 130 22.79 -7.16 13.16
C LEU A 130 23.42 -7.09 14.54
N GLU A 131 22.72 -6.51 15.52
CA GLU A 131 23.14 -6.39 16.92
C GLU A 131 23.02 -7.72 17.68
N GLY A 132 22.33 -8.71 17.10
CA GLY A 132 22.12 -10.03 17.70
C GLY A 132 20.95 -10.07 18.67
N ASP A 133 20.13 -9.02 18.72
CA ASP A 133 18.92 -8.99 19.52
C ASP A 133 17.93 -10.05 19.08
N PHE A 134 17.79 -10.31 17.76
CA PHE A 134 16.96 -11.38 17.22
C PHE A 134 17.82 -12.43 16.52
N VAL A 135 17.70 -13.69 16.95
CA VAL A 135 18.54 -14.80 16.49
C VAL A 135 17.70 -15.91 15.85
N GLU A 136 18.38 -16.88 15.25
CA GLU A 136 17.76 -18.03 14.59
C GLU A 136 16.74 -18.74 15.51
N GLY A 137 15.53 -18.97 14.99
CA GLY A 137 14.42 -19.59 15.71
C GLY A 137 13.47 -18.60 16.39
N ASP A 138 13.86 -17.33 16.54
CA ASP A 138 13.02 -16.32 17.16
C ASP A 138 11.78 -15.98 16.32
N THR A 139 10.69 -15.62 17.01
CA THR A 139 9.54 -14.95 16.41
C THR A 139 9.43 -13.55 16.96
N VAL A 140 9.61 -12.56 16.10
CA VAL A 140 9.53 -11.13 16.41
C VAL A 140 8.10 -10.65 16.16
N THR A 141 7.48 -10.09 17.19
CA THR A 141 6.21 -9.37 17.08
C THR A 141 6.51 -7.88 16.98
N VAL A 142 5.98 -7.24 15.94
CA VAL A 142 6.06 -5.79 15.74
C VAL A 142 4.70 -5.21 16.11
N ASP A 143 4.66 -4.42 17.18
CA ASP A 143 3.44 -3.84 17.74
C ASP A 143 3.48 -2.30 17.80
N ALA A 144 2.32 -1.67 18.02
CA ALA A 144 2.20 -0.24 18.21
C ALA A 144 2.86 0.21 19.53
N GLY A 145 3.62 1.30 19.45
CA GLY A 145 4.33 1.94 20.55
C GLY A 145 3.84 3.37 20.82
N GLY A 146 4.30 3.95 21.92
CA GLY A 146 4.01 5.36 22.24
C GLY A 146 4.68 6.34 21.27
N GLU A 147 5.95 6.09 20.91
CA GLU A 147 6.76 6.98 20.05
C GLU A 147 7.14 6.35 18.69
N GLY A 148 6.61 5.16 18.38
CA GLY A 148 6.99 4.40 17.19
C GLY A 148 6.46 2.98 17.24
N LEU A 149 7.13 2.05 16.57
CA LEU A 149 6.83 0.62 16.67
C LEU A 149 7.73 -0.01 17.74
N ARG A 150 7.19 -1.03 18.41
CA ARG A 150 7.92 -1.88 19.36
C ARG A 150 8.19 -3.24 18.74
N PHE A 151 9.36 -3.80 19.04
CA PHE A 151 9.81 -5.09 18.53
C PHE A 151 10.06 -6.01 19.73
N GLU A 152 9.31 -7.10 19.82
CA GLU A 152 9.35 -8.00 20.97
C GLU A 152 9.57 -9.45 20.53
N LYS A 153 10.42 -10.18 21.25
CA LYS A 153 10.50 -11.63 21.10
C LYS A 153 9.26 -12.25 21.70
N ARG A 154 8.57 -13.07 20.92
CA ARG A 154 7.55 -13.96 21.46
C ARG A 154 8.24 -15.21 21.99
N GLU A 155 8.09 -15.48 23.28
CA GLU A 155 8.49 -16.79 23.81
C GLU A 155 7.70 -17.88 23.07
N PRO A 156 8.35 -19.00 22.70
CA PRO A 156 7.63 -20.12 22.12
C PRO A 156 6.57 -20.56 23.13
N VAL A 157 5.31 -20.61 22.70
CA VAL A 157 4.23 -21.22 23.48
C VAL A 157 4.65 -22.68 23.69
N ARG A 158 5.16 -22.99 24.89
CA ARG A 158 5.42 -24.37 25.29
C ARG A 158 4.07 -25.08 25.30
N ALA A 159 3.89 -25.99 24.34
CA ALA A 159 2.79 -26.94 24.35
C ALA A 159 2.92 -27.90 25.53
#